data_AF-A0A5C7PX68-F1
#
_entry.id   AF-A0A5C7PX68-F1
#
_cell.length_a   1.000
_cell.length_b   1.000
_cell.length_c   1.000
_cell.angle_alpha   90.00
_cell.angle_beta   90.00
_cell.angle_gamma   90.00
#
_symmetry.space_group_name_H-M   'P 1'
#
loop_
_entity.id
_entity.type
_entity.pdbx_description
1 polymer ?
#
loop_
_entity_poly.entity_id
_entity_poly.type
_entity_poly.pdbx_seq_one_letter_code
_entity_poly.pdbx_strand_id
1 'polypeptide(L)'
;MDDRDYFPTETYEPVAVDIPLSVEEIALPVASREIVDISPEKNTPEEPALPPLSVDEDSFALAMIEYGGNVAAAYRSVFGEDVRSPTGRGQALLALPQVQHRIQELSTAVKESAMVSMGMHLQELAQIRDMAKLQGQLKVALQAERTRGEVTGLYDKFEHGAKDKGPTNIQINLVSKYDVSI
;
A
#
# COMPACT_ATOMS: atom_id res chain seq x y z
N MET A 1 29.70 48.96 -6.33
CA MET A 1 30.53 48.50 -5.21
C MET A 1 29.57 47.77 -4.29
N ASP A 2 29.86 46.49 -4.05
CA ASP A 2 29.00 45.47 -3.45
C ASP A 2 28.70 45.76 -1.97
N ASP A 3 27.42 45.92 -1.62
CA ASP A 3 26.90 45.68 -0.27
C ASP A 3 26.60 44.19 -0.15
N ARG A 4 27.59 43.41 0.30
CA ARG A 4 27.38 42.00 0.66
C ARG A 4 27.03 41.93 2.14
N ASP A 5 25.80 41.51 2.40
CA ASP A 5 25.29 41.16 3.72
C ASP A 5 26.21 40.14 4.40
N TYR A 6 26.81 40.57 5.51
CA TYR A 6 27.61 39.77 6.42
C TYR A 6 26.67 38.89 7.26
N PHE A 7 26.51 37.63 6.89
CA PHE A 7 25.87 36.62 7.74
C PHE A 7 26.93 36.03 8.68
N PRO A 8 26.81 36.18 10.01
CA PRO A 8 27.71 35.54 10.94
C PRO A 8 27.47 34.03 10.94
N THR A 9 28.54 33.25 10.71
CA THR A 9 28.53 31.80 10.88
C THR A 9 28.56 31.49 12.38
N GLU A 10 27.41 31.24 12.99
CA GLU A 10 27.36 30.61 14.31
C GLU A 10 27.88 29.17 14.18
N THR A 11 29.07 28.93 14.72
CA THR A 11 29.61 27.59 14.91
C THR A 11 28.77 26.87 15.95
N TYR A 12 27.99 25.89 15.50
CA TYR A 12 27.24 24.99 16.36
C TYR A 12 28.22 24.07 17.11
N GLU A 13 28.44 24.32 18.40
CA GLU A 13 29.12 23.34 19.25
C GLU A 13 28.12 22.26 19.68
N PRO A 14 28.45 20.96 19.57
CA PRO A 14 27.58 19.89 20.02
C PRO A 14 27.50 19.92 21.55
N VAL A 15 26.32 20.23 22.09
CA VAL A 15 26.03 20.08 23.52
C VAL A 15 25.98 18.59 23.84
N ALA A 16 27.00 18.09 24.54
CA ALA A 16 26.99 16.74 25.09
C ALA A 16 25.90 16.66 26.17
N VAL A 17 24.80 15.98 25.86
CA VAL A 17 23.77 15.65 26.83
C VAL A 17 24.24 14.40 27.57
N ASP A 18 24.82 14.60 28.75
CA ASP A 18 25.05 13.51 29.72
C ASP A 18 23.69 12.99 30.20
N ILE A 19 23.25 11.88 29.60
CA ILE A 19 22.10 11.13 30.09
C ILE A 19 22.63 10.14 31.14
N PRO A 20 22.31 10.30 32.44
CA PRO A 20 22.67 9.28 33.42
C PRO A 20 21.88 8.00 33.15
N LEU A 21 22.60 6.95 32.76
CA LEU A 21 22.07 5.61 32.56
C LEU A 21 21.88 4.92 33.92
N SER A 22 20.80 5.24 34.64
CA SER A 22 20.40 4.47 35.82
C SER A 22 19.40 3.39 35.42
N VAL A 23 19.92 2.18 35.20
CA VAL A 23 19.10 0.97 35.02
C VAL A 23 18.69 0.50 36.42
N GLU A 24 17.57 0.99 36.94
CA GLU A 24 16.93 0.37 38.09
C GLU A 24 16.12 -0.84 37.62
N GLU A 25 16.64 -2.01 37.98
CA GLU A 25 16.05 -3.33 37.80
C GLU A 25 14.77 -3.43 38.64
N ILE A 26 13.62 -3.16 38.02
CA ILE A 26 12.31 -3.39 38.64
C ILE A 26 11.99 -4.88 38.53
N ALA A 27 12.39 -5.63 39.56
CA ALA A 27 11.96 -7.00 39.78
C ALA A 27 10.46 -7.04 40.08
N LEU A 28 9.65 -7.42 39.09
CA LEU A 28 8.23 -7.73 39.29
C LEU A 28 8.08 -9.15 39.86
N PRO A 29 7.30 -9.36 40.94
CA PRO A 29 7.11 -10.68 41.51
C PRO A 29 6.24 -11.55 40.60
N VAL A 30 6.80 -12.66 40.13
CA VAL A 30 6.08 -13.71 39.40
C VAL A 30 5.19 -14.45 40.39
N ALA A 31 3.94 -14.02 40.51
CA ALA A 31 2.91 -14.78 41.20
C ALA A 31 2.52 -15.97 40.32
N SER A 32 2.91 -17.16 40.76
CA SER A 32 2.53 -18.45 40.20
C SER A 32 1.00 -18.58 40.15
N ARG A 33 0.42 -18.28 38.98
CA ARG A 33 -0.95 -18.70 38.65
C ARG A 33 -0.84 -20.07 38.01
N GLU A 34 -1.46 -21.08 38.63
CA GLU A 34 -1.79 -22.33 37.97
C GLU A 34 -2.47 -22.00 36.65
N ILE A 35 -1.78 -22.29 35.55
CA ILE A 35 -2.37 -22.33 34.23
C ILE A 35 -3.22 -23.59 34.23
N VAL A 36 -4.49 -23.45 34.60
CA VAL A 36 -5.49 -24.43 34.20
C VAL A 36 -5.48 -24.42 32.68
N ASP A 37 -4.99 -25.51 32.09
CA ASP A 37 -5.01 -25.75 30.65
C ASP A 37 -6.46 -25.92 30.21
N ILE A 38 -7.14 -24.78 30.07
CA ILE A 38 -8.42 -24.69 29.39
C ILE A 38 -8.07 -24.40 27.93
N SER A 39 -7.43 -25.35 27.27
CA SER A 39 -7.43 -25.40 25.82
C SER A 39 -8.90 -25.41 25.39
N PRO A 40 -9.43 -24.35 24.74
CA PRO A 40 -10.72 -24.47 24.11
C PRO A 40 -10.50 -25.45 22.96
N GLU A 41 -10.96 -26.68 23.15
CA GLU A 41 -11.11 -27.67 22.09
C GLU A 41 -12.03 -27.01 21.06
N LYS A 42 -11.42 -26.37 20.06
CA LYS A 42 -12.11 -25.78 18.93
C LYS A 42 -12.72 -26.96 18.18
N ASN A 43 -13.97 -27.26 18.50
CA ASN A 43 -14.93 -27.83 17.56
C ASN A 43 -15.08 -26.83 16.40
N THR A 44 -14.05 -26.80 15.55
CA THR A 44 -14.14 -26.19 14.24
C THR A 44 -15.01 -27.17 13.46
N PRO A 45 -16.17 -26.77 12.94
CA PRO A 45 -16.88 -27.60 11.98
C PRO A 45 -15.85 -27.96 10.91
N GLU A 46 -15.60 -29.25 10.70
CA GLU A 46 -14.73 -29.71 9.61
C GLU A 46 -15.34 -29.16 8.32
N GLU A 47 -14.82 -28.02 7.85
CA GLU A 47 -15.12 -27.55 6.51
C GLU A 47 -14.77 -28.70 5.57
N PRO A 48 -15.67 -29.09 4.67
CA PRO A 48 -15.41 -30.21 3.77
C PRO A 48 -14.13 -29.88 3.00
N ALA A 49 -13.07 -30.66 3.27
CA ALA A 49 -11.76 -30.45 2.66
C ALA A 49 -11.94 -30.42 1.14
N LEU A 50 -11.52 -29.32 0.52
CA LEU A 50 -11.61 -29.17 -0.92
C LEU A 50 -10.84 -30.30 -1.61
N PRO A 51 -11.31 -30.77 -2.78
CA PRO A 51 -10.60 -31.79 -3.52
C PRO A 51 -9.19 -31.28 -3.90
N PRO A 52 -8.20 -32.19 -4.02
CA PRO A 52 -6.84 -31.80 -4.38
C PRO A 52 -6.82 -31.15 -5.76
N LEU A 53 -6.07 -30.06 -5.89
CA LEU A 53 -5.93 -29.29 -7.13
C LEU A 53 -5.07 -30.05 -8.15
N SER A 54 -5.57 -30.22 -9.36
CA SER A 54 -4.82 -30.80 -10.47
C SER A 54 -3.78 -29.83 -11.04
N VAL A 55 -2.75 -30.34 -11.73
CA VAL A 55 -1.73 -29.52 -12.42
C VAL A 55 -2.36 -28.62 -13.49
N ASP A 56 -3.32 -29.14 -14.25
CA ASP A 56 -4.01 -28.37 -15.29
C ASP A 56 -4.91 -27.28 -14.67
N GLU A 57 -5.52 -27.58 -13.53
CA GLU A 57 -6.36 -26.64 -12.77
C GLU A 57 -5.53 -25.51 -12.17
N ASP A 58 -4.35 -25.82 -11.62
CA ASP A 58 -3.40 -24.82 -11.12
C ASP A 58 -2.85 -23.96 -12.26
N SER A 59 -2.49 -24.59 -13.39
CA SER A 59 -2.03 -23.87 -14.59
C SER A 59 -3.11 -22.93 -15.13
N PHE A 60 -4.37 -23.36 -15.13
CA PHE A 60 -5.50 -22.51 -15.51
C PHE A 60 -5.74 -21.38 -14.52
N ALA A 61 -5.61 -21.62 -13.22
CA ALA A 61 -5.70 -20.59 -12.19
C ALA A 61 -4.61 -19.52 -12.35
N LEU A 62 -3.37 -19.91 -12.66
CA LEU A 62 -2.28 -18.99 -12.99
C LEU A 62 -2.60 -18.16 -14.24
N ALA A 63 -3.03 -18.83 -15.32
CA ALA A 63 -3.40 -18.14 -16.57
C ALA A 63 -4.54 -17.14 -16.35
N MET A 64 -5.50 -17.43 -15.47
CA MET A 64 -6.58 -16.48 -15.13
C MET A 64 -6.05 -15.16 -14.53
N ILE A 65 -4.94 -15.20 -13.79
CA ILE A 65 -4.26 -14.01 -13.28
C ILE A 65 -3.51 -13.29 -14.40
N GLU A 66 -2.73 -14.01 -15.20
CA GLU A 66 -1.93 -13.45 -16.29
C GLU A 66 -2.77 -12.74 -17.34
N TYR A 67 -3.92 -13.32 -17.71
CA TYR A 67 -4.83 -12.75 -18.71
C TYR A 67 -5.91 -11.85 -18.11
N GLY A 68 -5.75 -11.40 -16.86
CA GLY A 68 -6.65 -10.43 -16.23
C GLY A 68 -8.11 -10.88 -16.17
N GLY A 69 -8.36 -12.18 -15.96
CA GLY A 69 -9.70 -12.74 -15.90
C GLY A 69 -10.32 -13.12 -17.26
N ASN A 70 -9.59 -13.01 -18.38
CA ASN A 70 -10.09 -13.46 -19.67
C ASN A 70 -10.08 -14.99 -19.76
N VAL A 71 -11.24 -15.60 -19.48
CA VAL A 71 -11.46 -17.05 -19.44
C VAL A 71 -11.06 -17.75 -20.73
N ALA A 72 -11.39 -17.18 -21.89
CA ALA A 72 -11.11 -17.83 -23.16
C ALA A 72 -9.61 -17.84 -23.47
N ALA A 73 -8.92 -16.74 -23.20
CA ALA A 73 -7.48 -16.64 -23.39
C ALA A 73 -6.72 -17.54 -22.41
N ALA A 74 -7.08 -17.50 -21.13
CA ALA A 74 -6.49 -18.34 -20.09
C ALA A 74 -6.70 -19.84 -20.36
N TYR A 75 -7.86 -20.23 -20.88
CA TYR A 75 -8.12 -21.62 -21.23
C TYR A 75 -7.24 -22.06 -22.42
N ARG A 76 -7.10 -21.21 -23.44
CA ARG A 76 -6.29 -21.56 -24.62
C ARG A 76 -4.80 -21.60 -24.33
N SER A 77 -4.30 -20.77 -23.43
CA SER A 77 -2.88 -20.80 -23.06
C SER A 77 -2.47 -22.12 -22.41
N VAL A 78 -3.40 -22.77 -21.69
CA VAL A 78 -3.14 -24.05 -21.00
C VAL A 78 -3.46 -25.25 -21.88
N PHE A 79 -4.61 -25.23 -22.56
CA PHE A 79 -5.13 -26.41 -23.27
C PHE A 79 -4.94 -26.34 -24.81
N GLY A 80 -4.34 -25.26 -25.32
CA GLY A 80 -4.06 -25.03 -26.74
C GLY A 80 -5.11 -24.16 -27.46
N GLU A 81 -4.73 -23.65 -28.64
CA GLU A 81 -5.58 -22.76 -29.46
C GLU A 81 -6.73 -23.50 -30.17
N ASP A 82 -6.54 -24.78 -30.53
CA ASP A 82 -7.51 -25.56 -31.32
C ASP A 82 -8.69 -26.11 -30.49
N VAL A 83 -8.87 -25.64 -29.25
CA VAL A 83 -9.90 -26.15 -28.36
C VAL A 83 -11.28 -25.61 -28.76
N ARG A 84 -12.22 -26.53 -28.92
CA ARG A 84 -13.64 -26.19 -29.06
C ARG A 84 -14.17 -25.54 -27.78
N SER A 85 -14.90 -24.44 -27.95
CA SER A 85 -15.64 -23.73 -26.88
C SER A 85 -14.79 -23.44 -25.62
N PRO A 86 -13.67 -22.71 -25.74
CA PRO A 86 -12.76 -22.44 -24.62
C PRO A 86 -13.45 -21.70 -23.47
N THR A 87 -14.35 -20.76 -23.78
CA THR A 87 -15.13 -20.04 -22.76
C THR A 87 -15.99 -20.99 -21.94
N GLY A 88 -16.76 -21.87 -22.57
CA GLY A 88 -17.67 -22.77 -21.85
C GLY A 88 -16.93 -23.78 -20.97
N ARG A 89 -15.80 -24.30 -21.47
CA ARG A 89 -14.94 -25.22 -20.71
C ARG A 89 -14.20 -24.52 -19.57
N GLY A 90 -13.70 -23.31 -19.81
CA GLY A 90 -13.10 -22.49 -18.76
C GLY A 90 -14.11 -22.10 -17.68
N GLN A 91 -15.35 -21.80 -18.03
CA GLN A 91 -16.42 -21.58 -17.05
C GLN A 91 -16.71 -22.82 -16.20
N ALA A 92 -16.63 -24.02 -16.79
CA ALA A 92 -16.76 -25.26 -16.03
C ALA A 92 -15.61 -25.43 -15.01
N LEU A 93 -14.38 -25.07 -15.37
CA LEU A 93 -13.25 -25.05 -14.43
C LEU A 93 -13.44 -23.98 -13.33
N LEU A 94 -13.94 -22.80 -13.68
CA LEU A 94 -14.25 -21.75 -12.70
C LEU A 94 -15.40 -22.13 -11.76
N ALA A 95 -16.25 -23.08 -12.10
CA ALA A 95 -17.28 -23.58 -11.21
C ALA A 95 -16.72 -24.52 -10.12
N LEU A 96 -15.47 -24.98 -10.27
CA LEU A 96 -14.82 -25.87 -9.30
C LEU A 96 -14.32 -25.07 -8.08
N PRO A 97 -14.74 -25.41 -6.85
CA PRO A 97 -14.38 -24.66 -5.65
C PRO A 97 -12.86 -24.56 -5.41
N GLN A 98 -12.11 -25.62 -5.69
CA GLN A 98 -10.65 -25.64 -5.53
C GLN A 98 -9.94 -24.67 -6.49
N VAL A 99 -10.46 -24.51 -7.72
CA VAL A 99 -9.93 -23.56 -8.71
C VAL A 99 -10.22 -22.13 -8.27
N GLN A 100 -11.44 -21.86 -7.80
CA GLN A 100 -11.81 -20.54 -7.27
C GLN A 100 -10.93 -20.15 -6.09
N HIS A 101 -10.75 -21.07 -5.14
CA HIS A 101 -9.87 -20.87 -3.99
C HIS A 101 -8.45 -20.51 -4.43
N ARG A 102 -7.90 -21.27 -5.39
CA ARG A 102 -6.55 -21.01 -5.90
C ARG A 102 -6.42 -19.64 -6.57
N ILE A 103 -7.40 -19.25 -7.38
CA ILE A 103 -7.42 -17.92 -8.02
C ILE A 103 -7.47 -16.82 -6.94
N GLN A 104 -8.23 -17.03 -5.86
CA GLN A 104 -8.31 -16.08 -4.76
C GLN A 104 -6.97 -15.94 -4.01
N GLU A 105 -6.28 -17.04 -3.73
CA GLU A 105 -4.94 -17.02 -3.12
C GLU A 105 -3.95 -16.21 -3.98
N LEU A 106 -3.87 -16.54 -5.27
CA LEU A 106 -2.97 -15.86 -6.21
C LEU A 106 -3.33 -14.38 -6.34
N SER A 107 -4.63 -14.07 -6.44
CA SER A 107 -5.10 -12.68 -6.49
C SER A 107 -4.73 -11.90 -5.24
N THR A 108 -4.77 -12.54 -4.07
CA THR A 108 -4.39 -11.92 -2.80
C THR A 108 -2.89 -11.64 -2.78
N ALA A 109 -2.06 -12.61 -3.15
CA ALA A 109 -0.62 -12.45 -3.24
C ALA A 109 -0.21 -11.34 -4.23
N VAL A 110 -0.85 -11.27 -5.40
CA VAL A 110 -0.61 -10.20 -6.39
C VAL A 110 -1.01 -8.83 -5.83
N LYS A 111 -2.16 -8.74 -5.15
CA LYS A 111 -2.59 -7.48 -4.52
C LYS A 111 -1.62 -7.03 -3.44
N GLU A 112 -1.16 -7.94 -2.58
CA GLU A 112 -0.18 -7.63 -1.54
C GLU A 112 1.14 -7.13 -2.15
N SER A 113 1.66 -7.84 -3.16
CA SER A 113 2.86 -7.41 -3.89
C SER A 113 2.67 -6.05 -4.56
N ALA A 114 1.50 -5.79 -5.16
CA ALA A 114 1.18 -4.52 -5.78
C ALA A 114 1.11 -3.39 -4.74
N MET A 115 0.53 -3.63 -3.56
CA MET A 115 0.49 -2.66 -2.46
C MET A 115 1.90 -2.31 -1.97
N VAL A 116 2.78 -3.30 -1.84
CA VAL A 116 4.19 -3.07 -1.47
C VAL A 116 4.90 -2.22 -2.54
N SER A 117 4.75 -2.59 -3.81
CA SER A 117 5.36 -1.85 -4.93
C SER A 117 4.86 -0.40 -5.01
N MET A 118 3.56 -0.18 -4.79
CA MET A 118 2.97 1.16 -4.75
C MET A 118 3.50 1.96 -3.55
N GLY A 119 3.63 1.35 -2.38
CA GLY A 119 4.23 1.96 -1.21
C GLY A 119 5.68 2.41 -1.45
N MET A 120 6.49 1.56 -2.09
CA MET A 120 7.86 1.90 -2.50
C MET A 120 7.89 3.09 -3.46
N HIS A 121 7.05 3.08 -4.49
CA HIS A 121 6.97 4.19 -5.45
C HIS A 121 6.60 5.53 -4.76
N LEU A 122 5.63 5.51 -3.84
CA LEU A 122 5.24 6.69 -3.07
C LEU A 122 6.35 7.21 -2.14
N GLN A 123 7.19 6.30 -1.63
CA GLN A 123 8.34 6.63 -0.80
C GLN A 123 9.47 7.26 -1.63
N GLU A 124 9.77 6.72 -2.80
CA GLU A 124 10.73 7.30 -3.74
C GLU A 124 10.33 8.73 -4.13
N LEU A 125 9.06 8.95 -4.45
CA LEU A 125 8.55 10.30 -4.75
C LEU A 125 8.69 11.25 -3.55
N ALA A 126 8.51 10.77 -2.31
CA ALA A 126 8.72 11.57 -1.11
C ALA A 126 10.19 11.98 -0.96
N GLN A 127 11.12 11.06 -1.22
CA GLN A 127 12.55 11.34 -1.19
C GLN A 127 12.95 12.36 -2.27
N ILE A 128 12.45 12.19 -3.51
CA ILE A 128 12.68 13.15 -4.61
C ILE A 128 12.20 14.54 -4.21
N ARG A 129 11.00 14.64 -3.64
CA ARG A 129 10.44 15.91 -3.15
C ARG A 129 11.35 16.55 -2.10
N ASP A 130 11.81 15.78 -1.12
CA ASP A 130 12.61 16.32 -0.02
C ASP A 130 14.00 16.75 -0.49
N MET A 131 14.65 15.97 -1.37
CA MET A 131 15.89 16.39 -2.03
C MET A 131 15.69 17.67 -2.86
N ALA A 132 14.61 17.77 -3.62
CA ALA A 132 14.30 18.96 -4.41
C ALA A 132 14.07 20.20 -3.53
N LYS A 133 13.43 20.06 -2.36
CA LYS A 133 13.28 21.15 -1.38
C LYS A 133 14.63 21.61 -0.84
N LEU A 134 15.50 20.68 -0.44
CA LEU A 134 16.84 21.00 0.07
C LEU A 134 17.70 21.73 -0.97
N GLN A 135 17.51 21.43 -2.25
CA GLN A 135 18.22 22.08 -3.35
C GLN A 135 17.52 23.36 -3.88
N GLY A 136 16.41 23.79 -3.26
CA GLY A 136 15.64 24.96 -3.72
C GLY A 136 14.88 24.74 -5.04
N GLN A 137 14.82 23.50 -5.55
CA GLN A 137 14.12 23.15 -6.78
C GLN A 137 12.61 22.94 -6.55
N LEU A 138 11.93 24.01 -6.12
CA LEU A 138 10.53 23.94 -5.66
C LEU A 138 9.56 23.41 -6.73
N LYS A 139 9.81 23.67 -8.02
CA LYS A 139 8.98 23.15 -9.11
C LYS A 139 9.01 21.61 -9.16
N VAL A 140 10.18 21.01 -8.97
CA VAL A 140 10.34 19.54 -8.95
C VAL A 140 9.67 18.96 -7.70
N ALA A 141 9.83 19.62 -6.55
CA ALA A 141 9.17 19.20 -5.31
C ALA A 141 7.64 19.21 -5.43
N LEU A 142 7.06 20.26 -6.03
CA LEU A 142 5.62 20.36 -6.25
C LEU A 142 5.12 19.29 -7.24
N GLN A 143 5.87 19.00 -8.30
CA GLN A 143 5.50 17.97 -9.26
C GLN A 143 5.51 16.58 -8.61
N ALA A 144 6.52 16.26 -7.80
CA ALA A 144 6.59 14.99 -7.08
C ALA A 144 5.42 14.83 -6.10
N GLU A 145 5.04 15.89 -5.38
CA GLU A 145 3.87 15.85 -4.49
C GLU A 145 2.56 15.69 -5.26
N ARG A 146 2.42 16.35 -6.41
CA ARG A 146 1.26 16.19 -7.29
C ARG A 146 1.11 14.73 -7.73
N THR A 147 2.17 14.11 -8.23
CA THR A 147 2.15 12.70 -8.66
C THR A 147 1.84 11.75 -7.49
N ARG A 148 2.32 12.02 -6.27
CA ARG A 148 1.93 11.25 -5.08
C ARG A 148 0.42 11.33 -4.81
N GLY A 149 -0.18 12.50 -4.96
CA GLY A 149 -1.62 12.65 -4.83
C GLY A 149 -2.40 12.00 -5.98
N GLU A 150 -1.86 11.96 -7.19
CA GLU A 150 -2.48 11.26 -8.33
C GLU A 150 -2.50 9.74 -8.07
N VAL A 151 -1.37 9.16 -7.64
CA VAL A 151 -1.28 7.72 -7.32
C VAL A 151 -2.20 7.32 -6.16
N THR A 152 -2.44 8.20 -5.20
CA THR A 152 -3.35 7.95 -4.07
C THR A 152 -4.81 8.32 -4.38
N GLY A 153 -5.12 8.76 -5.60
CA GLY A 153 -6.47 9.14 -6.03
C GLY A 153 -6.98 10.45 -5.42
N LEU A 154 -6.10 11.27 -4.85
CA LEU A 154 -6.44 12.59 -4.30
C LEU A 154 -6.81 13.59 -5.42
N TYR A 155 -6.22 13.46 -6.61
CA TYR A 155 -6.37 14.44 -7.70
C TYR A 155 -7.29 14.03 -8.86
N ASP A 156 -7.81 12.79 -8.88
CA ASP A 156 -8.68 12.28 -9.96
C ASP A 156 -9.98 13.09 -10.14
N LYS A 157 -10.36 13.89 -9.14
CA LYS A 157 -11.56 14.74 -9.17
C LYS A 157 -11.32 16.18 -9.65
N PHE A 158 -10.09 16.57 -9.96
CA PHE A 158 -9.79 17.95 -10.38
C PHE A 158 -9.84 18.17 -11.89
N GLU A 159 -9.76 17.12 -12.71
CA GLU A 159 -9.75 17.25 -14.18
C GLU A 159 -11.14 17.21 -14.84
N HIS A 160 -12.22 16.95 -14.09
CA HIS A 160 -13.60 17.08 -14.59
C HIS A 160 -14.21 18.46 -14.30
N GLY A 161 -13.39 19.51 -14.36
CA GLY A 161 -13.82 20.90 -14.26
C GLY A 161 -14.24 21.51 -15.59
N ALA A 162 -15.19 20.90 -16.33
CA ALA A 162 -15.87 21.58 -17.43
C ALA A 162 -17.21 20.93 -17.81
N LYS A 163 -18.19 20.91 -16.90
CA LYS A 163 -19.62 21.07 -17.25
C LYS A 163 -20.60 21.32 -16.10
N ASP A 164 -20.16 21.49 -14.86
CA ASP A 164 -21.04 22.00 -13.80
C ASP A 164 -20.57 23.37 -13.30
N LYS A 165 -21.46 24.36 -13.51
CA LYS A 165 -21.29 25.77 -13.13
C LYS A 165 -21.50 25.94 -11.62
N GLY A 166 -20.55 25.50 -10.81
CA GLY A 166 -20.52 25.81 -9.38
C GLY A 166 -19.10 26.14 -8.94
N PRO A 167 -18.81 27.30 -8.33
CA PRO A 167 -17.49 27.56 -7.78
C PRO A 167 -17.27 26.63 -6.57
N THR A 168 -16.31 25.73 -6.67
CA THR A 168 -15.76 25.02 -5.51
C THR A 168 -14.98 26.02 -4.66
N ASN A 169 -15.69 26.70 -3.77
CA ASN A 169 -15.11 27.56 -2.74
C ASN A 169 -14.41 26.68 -1.70
N ILE A 170 -13.11 26.46 -1.84
CA ILE A 170 -12.27 25.95 -0.75
C ILE A 170 -11.85 27.17 0.08
N GLN A 171 -12.58 27.45 1.15
CA GLN A 171 -12.16 28.44 2.15
C GLN A 171 -11.11 27.80 3.07
N ILE A 172 -9.84 28.14 2.85
CA ILE A 172 -8.75 27.81 3.79
C ILE A 172 -8.78 28.87 4.89
N ASN A 173 -9.42 28.57 6.02
CA ASN A 173 -9.32 29.39 7.22
C ASN A 173 -7.94 29.19 7.86
N LEU A 174 -6.98 30.03 7.47
CA LEU A 174 -5.74 30.21 8.21
C LEU A 174 -6.04 31.01 9.47
N VAL A 175 -6.31 30.31 10.57
CA VAL A 175 -6.35 30.96 11.89
C VAL A 175 -4.91 31.24 12.30
N SER A 176 -4.45 32.47 12.03
CA SER A 176 -3.19 32.99 12.58
C SER A 176 -3.33 33.10 14.10
N LYS A 177 -2.45 32.44 14.85
CA LYS A 177 -2.50 32.37 16.31
C LYS A 177 -1.73 33.53 16.98
N TYR A 178 -1.38 34.58 16.25
CA TYR A 178 -0.44 35.61 16.68
C TYR A 178 -0.96 37.05 16.66
N ASP A 179 -2.28 37.26 16.69
CA ASP A 179 -2.82 38.58 17.07
C ASP A 179 -2.86 38.69 18.61
N VAL A 180 -1.68 38.88 19.20
CA VAL A 180 -1.55 39.41 20.57
C VAL A 180 -1.65 40.93 20.44
N SER A 181 -2.76 41.48 20.91
CA SER A 181 -3.00 42.92 20.98
C SER A 181 -1.96 43.58 21.89
N ILE A 182 -1.26 44.61 21.38
CA ILE A 182 -0.50 45.59 22.15
C ILE A 182 -1.43 46.76 22.48
#